data_AF-A0A956J655-F1
#
_entry.id   AF-A0A956J655-F1
#
_cell.length_a   1.000
_cell.length_b   1.000
_cell.length_c   1.000
_cell.angle_alpha   90.00
_cell.angle_beta   90.00
_cell.angle_gamma   90.00
#
_symmetry.space_group_name_H-M   'P 1'
#
loop_
_entity.id
_entity.type
_entity.pdbx_description
1 polymer ?
#
loop_
_entity_poly.entity_id
_entity_poly.type
_entity_poly.pdbx_seq_one_letter_code
_entity_poly.pdbx_strand_id
1 'polypeptide(L)'
;MTRYTLSDARPVGKGFHAPPGSVTDAELATAISRYKRGVASRYTALVPEEVGQQLPPGPFLVSPKIDGEQWCLVLDGGDAFFANPNGRVLAGDLPVLAEAKKLAARAVGTTVVAGELFATRERGRSRHGDLAAALGTDADGSDRVCFQAFDVVWGGDAKGRMPIAAYTERLDLVKRLLDGGERLRPVQTLEAPDAAGVDALYEELAADGKAEGLVVRPKAMPGVYKVKPSITIDAAVIGYTQRSHDANQVGSFLMALIREDGQFQVLGHCGNLGSEDARRSLLERVRPLECASNYSEANSRGAMFQLVRPELVIEVRISDVQAENTSGDVVPRMVLAFEDGWVARRRLPGVSVLHPRLERLREDKRPIAEDVPLRQVLDRVLLPDVDKAATVAQLPPSEILRREVYTKTTKGKTSVRKLVVWKTNKEEADAAYPSFVVCFTDYSPGRKDPLKRTVRLAPRLELATEIADGMIASEIKKGWTSV
;
A
#
# COMPACT_ATOMS: atom_id res chain seq x y z
N MET A 1 0.61 33.90 2.71
CA MET A 1 1.12 33.04 1.62
C MET A 1 0.13 31.94 1.38
N THR A 2 -0.11 31.55 0.14
CA THR A 2 -0.94 30.37 -0.18
C THR A 2 -0.31 29.12 0.44
N ARG A 3 -1.12 28.26 1.07
CA ARG A 3 -0.66 27.04 1.77
C ARG A 3 -0.33 25.87 0.82
N TYR A 4 -0.36 26.12 -0.48
CA TYR A 4 -0.04 25.17 -1.54
C TYR A 4 0.60 25.88 -2.74
N THR A 5 1.20 25.09 -3.62
CA THR A 5 1.68 25.48 -4.95
C THR A 5 0.86 24.81 -6.05
N LEU A 6 0.77 25.45 -7.21
CA LEU A 6 0.19 24.88 -8.44
C LEU A 6 1.25 24.56 -9.50
N SER A 7 2.54 24.54 -9.10
CA SER A 7 3.61 24.01 -9.96
C SER A 7 3.25 22.62 -10.47
N ASP A 8 3.37 22.41 -11.78
CA ASP A 8 3.06 21.15 -12.47
C ASP A 8 1.61 20.66 -12.28
N ALA A 9 0.69 21.55 -11.87
CA ALA A 9 -0.72 21.21 -11.76
C ALA A 9 -1.36 21.05 -13.15
N ARG A 10 -2.19 20.01 -13.29
CA ARG A 10 -3.01 19.81 -14.49
C ARG A 10 -4.37 20.47 -14.33
N PRO A 11 -4.99 20.99 -15.41
CA PRO A 11 -6.35 21.48 -15.36
C PRO A 11 -7.34 20.34 -15.12
N VAL A 12 -8.40 20.62 -14.35
CA VAL A 12 -9.55 19.73 -14.13
C VAL A 12 -10.80 20.60 -14.14
N GLY A 13 -11.59 20.58 -15.22
CA GLY A 13 -12.69 21.53 -15.41
C GLY A 13 -12.23 22.98 -15.23
N LYS A 14 -12.85 23.71 -14.30
CA LYS A 14 -12.48 25.09 -13.92
C LYS A 14 -11.51 25.17 -12.73
N GLY A 15 -10.88 24.07 -12.37
CA GLY A 15 -9.91 23.98 -11.28
C GLY A 15 -8.59 23.33 -11.72
N PHE A 16 -7.78 23.00 -10.72
CA PHE A 16 -6.45 22.44 -10.89
C PHE A 16 -6.24 21.25 -9.96
N HIS A 17 -5.50 20.25 -10.45
CA HIS A 17 -5.03 19.11 -9.67
C HIS A 17 -3.50 19.12 -9.65
N ALA A 18 -2.94 19.50 -8.50
CA ALA A 18 -1.50 19.58 -8.29
C ALA A 18 -0.94 18.24 -7.77
N PRO A 19 0.30 17.88 -8.13
CA PRO A 19 0.91 16.58 -7.82
C PRO A 19 1.22 16.40 -6.32
N PRO A 20 1.66 15.20 -5.88
CA PRO A 20 2.12 14.98 -4.51
C PRO A 20 3.18 16.01 -4.07
N GLY A 21 3.17 16.37 -2.78
CA GLY A 21 4.07 17.39 -2.22
C GLY A 21 3.70 18.85 -2.51
N SER A 22 2.52 19.12 -3.08
CA SER A 22 2.08 20.49 -3.41
C SER A 22 1.59 21.32 -2.21
N VAL A 23 1.36 20.72 -1.05
CA VAL A 23 1.07 21.45 0.20
C VAL A 23 2.37 22.06 0.73
N THR A 24 2.48 23.38 0.72
CA THR A 24 3.70 24.12 1.11
C THR A 24 3.76 24.42 2.60
N ASP A 25 2.62 24.39 3.28
CA ASP A 25 2.54 24.52 4.74
C ASP A 25 2.87 23.19 5.42
N ALA A 26 4.03 23.14 6.09
CA ALA A 26 4.55 21.92 6.71
C ALA A 26 3.68 21.41 7.88
N GLU A 27 3.04 22.30 8.64
CA GLU A 27 2.17 21.91 9.75
C GLU A 27 0.89 21.29 9.22
N LEU A 28 0.30 21.89 8.19
CA LEU A 28 -0.89 21.38 7.51
C LEU A 28 -0.62 20.01 6.88
N ALA A 29 0.47 19.89 6.10
CA ALA A 29 0.87 18.62 5.49
C ALA A 29 1.08 17.52 6.55
N THR A 30 1.72 17.88 7.67
CA THR A 30 1.94 16.96 8.80
C THR A 30 0.61 16.54 9.44
N ALA A 31 -0.31 17.47 9.67
CA ALA A 31 -1.61 17.17 10.27
C ALA A 31 -2.43 16.19 9.42
N ILE A 32 -2.51 16.43 8.10
CA ILE A 32 -3.24 15.57 7.15
C ILE A 32 -2.61 14.17 7.07
N SER A 33 -1.28 14.10 6.92
CA SER A 33 -0.54 12.83 6.87
C SER A 33 -0.66 12.03 8.18
N ARG A 34 -0.60 12.69 9.34
CA ARG A 34 -0.75 12.04 10.64
C ARG A 34 -2.16 11.48 10.82
N TYR A 35 -3.19 12.17 10.34
CA TYR A 35 -4.56 11.67 10.42
C TYR A 35 -4.74 10.35 9.65
N LYS A 36 -4.22 10.26 8.41
CA LYS A 36 -4.24 9.00 7.62
C LYS A 36 -3.56 7.86 8.39
N ARG A 37 -2.34 8.08 8.89
CA ARG A 37 -1.53 7.05 9.56
C ARG A 37 -2.07 6.65 10.93
N GLY A 38 -2.58 7.63 11.68
CA GLY A 38 -3.00 7.45 13.07
C GLY A 38 -4.45 7.00 13.25
N VAL A 39 -5.34 7.35 12.32
CA VAL A 39 -6.79 7.10 12.43
C VAL A 39 -7.26 6.18 11.31
N ALA A 40 -7.27 6.67 10.06
CA ALA A 40 -7.90 5.96 8.94
C ALA A 40 -7.25 4.60 8.61
N SER A 41 -5.93 4.49 8.76
CA SER A 41 -5.19 3.24 8.48
C SER A 41 -5.30 2.19 9.60
N ARG A 42 -5.87 2.54 10.76
CA ARG A 42 -6.01 1.64 11.92
C ARG A 42 -7.36 0.95 11.99
N TYR A 43 -8.21 1.13 10.98
CA TYR A 43 -9.54 0.52 10.98
C TYR A 43 -9.41 -0.99 10.83
N THR A 44 -10.04 -1.74 11.74
CA THR A 44 -10.06 -3.20 11.70
C THR A 44 -10.99 -3.66 10.59
N ALA A 45 -10.49 -4.52 9.69
CA ALA A 45 -11.32 -5.11 8.65
C ALA A 45 -12.13 -6.27 9.22
N LEU A 46 -13.43 -6.31 8.91
CA LEU A 46 -14.32 -7.44 9.18
C LEU A 46 -15.09 -7.78 7.92
N VAL A 47 -15.38 -9.07 7.74
CA VAL A 47 -16.44 -9.50 6.82
C VAL A 47 -17.79 -9.55 7.56
N PRO A 48 -18.94 -9.47 6.86
CA PRO A 48 -20.25 -9.47 7.51
C PRO A 48 -20.45 -10.65 8.46
N GLU A 49 -19.93 -11.82 8.10
CA GLU A 49 -20.05 -13.04 8.89
C GLU A 49 -19.30 -12.99 10.23
N GLU A 50 -18.36 -12.04 10.39
CA GLU A 50 -17.56 -11.85 11.60
C GLU A 50 -18.16 -10.83 12.57
N VAL A 51 -19.16 -10.05 12.15
CA VAL A 51 -19.73 -8.92 12.91
C VAL A 51 -20.18 -9.35 14.30
N GLY A 52 -21.02 -10.40 14.38
CA GLY A 52 -21.54 -10.90 15.65
C GLY A 52 -20.49 -11.52 16.59
N GLN A 53 -19.31 -11.88 16.07
CA GLN A 53 -18.25 -12.54 16.85
C GLN A 53 -17.14 -11.59 17.28
N GLN A 54 -16.84 -10.58 16.46
CA GLN A 54 -15.67 -9.70 16.64
C GLN A 54 -16.02 -8.29 17.10
N LEU A 55 -17.25 -7.82 16.92
CA LEU A 55 -17.63 -6.51 17.47
C LEU A 55 -17.76 -6.59 19.01
N PRO A 56 -17.27 -5.57 19.74
CA PRO A 56 -17.47 -5.50 21.18
C PRO A 56 -18.96 -5.26 21.51
N PRO A 57 -19.44 -5.66 22.70
CA PRO A 57 -20.83 -5.42 23.09
C PRO A 57 -21.14 -3.92 23.24
N GLY A 58 -22.38 -3.54 22.96
CA GLY A 58 -22.91 -2.20 23.16
C GLY A 58 -23.31 -1.49 21.87
N PRO A 59 -23.75 -0.22 21.97
CA PRO A 59 -24.26 0.51 20.83
C PRO A 59 -23.15 1.07 19.93
N PHE A 60 -23.47 1.24 18.65
CA PHE A 60 -22.57 1.67 17.60
C PHE A 60 -23.11 2.88 16.85
N LEU A 61 -22.18 3.66 16.30
CA LEU A 61 -22.44 4.62 15.22
C LEU A 61 -22.00 3.98 13.91
N VAL A 62 -22.91 3.94 12.94
CA VAL A 62 -22.75 3.22 11.68
C VAL A 62 -22.95 4.19 10.53
N SER A 63 -22.03 4.17 9.57
CA SER A 63 -22.10 4.99 8.36
C SER A 63 -21.80 4.14 7.14
N PRO A 64 -22.41 4.44 5.97
CA PRO A 64 -22.04 3.76 4.74
C PRO A 64 -20.57 4.05 4.42
N LYS A 65 -19.84 3.02 4.00
CA LYS A 65 -18.49 3.20 3.49
C LYS A 65 -18.57 3.68 2.04
N ILE A 66 -18.21 4.94 1.83
CA ILE A 66 -18.09 5.54 0.50
C ILE A 66 -16.84 5.00 -0.19
N ASP A 67 -16.99 4.72 -1.49
CA ASP A 67 -15.92 4.22 -2.34
C ASP A 67 -15.38 5.40 -3.17
N GLY A 68 -14.26 5.94 -2.73
CA GLY A 68 -13.58 7.09 -3.30
C GLY A 68 -12.12 7.16 -2.86
N GLU A 69 -11.63 8.38 -2.64
CA GLU A 69 -10.33 8.64 -2.04
C GLU A 69 -10.49 9.47 -0.76
N GLN A 70 -9.67 9.18 0.26
CA GLN A 70 -9.62 10.03 1.44
C GLN A 70 -8.91 11.35 1.12
N TRP A 71 -9.65 12.46 1.24
CA TRP A 71 -9.14 13.82 1.12
C TRP A 71 -9.53 14.64 2.36
N CYS A 72 -8.82 15.73 2.60
CA CYS A 72 -9.19 16.72 3.58
C CYS A 72 -9.64 18.00 2.87
N LEU A 73 -10.82 18.50 3.22
CA LEU A 73 -11.24 19.85 2.88
C LEU A 73 -10.53 20.82 3.83
N VAL A 74 -9.79 21.78 3.27
CA VAL A 74 -9.14 22.85 4.01
C VAL A 74 -9.92 24.14 3.75
N LEU A 75 -10.50 24.70 4.81
CA LEU A 75 -11.15 26.00 4.83
C LEU A 75 -10.17 26.99 5.45
N ASP A 76 -9.80 28.04 4.73
CA ASP A 76 -8.81 29.02 5.19
C ASP A 76 -9.13 30.43 4.68
N GLY A 77 -9.42 31.36 5.59
CA GLY A 77 -9.57 32.78 5.25
C GLY A 77 -10.66 33.08 4.21
N GLY A 78 -11.72 32.27 4.15
CA GLY A 78 -12.80 32.40 3.15
C GLY A 78 -12.55 31.65 1.84
N ASP A 79 -11.38 31.04 1.67
CA ASP A 79 -11.06 30.15 0.56
C ASP A 79 -11.21 28.67 0.96
N ALA A 80 -11.23 27.79 -0.03
CA ALA A 80 -11.30 26.35 0.16
C ALA A 80 -10.50 25.58 -0.90
N PHE A 81 -9.80 24.54 -0.47
CA PHE A 81 -9.13 23.57 -1.34
C PHE A 81 -9.17 22.18 -0.70
N PHE A 82 -8.96 21.13 -1.50
CA PHE A 82 -8.73 19.80 -0.96
C PHE A 82 -7.24 19.49 -0.96
N ALA A 83 -6.79 18.80 0.09
CA ALA A 83 -5.45 18.23 0.17
C ALA A 83 -5.53 16.79 0.67
N ASN A 84 -4.75 15.89 0.08
CA ASN A 84 -4.71 14.49 0.46
C ASN A 84 -3.46 14.18 1.33
N PRO A 85 -3.31 12.95 1.86
CA PRO A 85 -2.18 12.57 2.72
C PRO A 85 -0.78 12.65 2.09
N ASN A 86 -0.67 12.52 0.76
CA ASN A 86 0.60 12.63 0.05
C ASN A 86 0.87 14.06 -0.50
N GLY A 87 -0.01 15.01 -0.18
CA GLY A 87 0.15 16.42 -0.52
C GLY A 87 -0.32 16.80 -1.93
N ARG A 88 -1.06 15.94 -2.65
CA ARG A 88 -1.85 16.37 -3.82
C ARG A 88 -2.86 17.43 -3.39
N VAL A 89 -3.12 18.38 -4.28
CA VAL A 89 -4.06 19.48 -4.04
C VAL A 89 -5.08 19.59 -5.16
N LEU A 90 -6.35 19.76 -4.81
CA LEU A 90 -7.39 20.21 -5.74
C LEU A 90 -7.82 21.62 -5.33
N ALA A 91 -7.69 22.57 -6.26
CA ALA A 91 -7.96 23.98 -6.02
C ALA A 91 -8.64 24.64 -7.23
N GLY A 92 -9.04 25.91 -7.09
CA GLY A 92 -9.72 26.67 -8.14
C GLY A 92 -11.24 26.63 -8.02
N ASP A 93 -11.95 26.69 -9.16
CA ASP A 93 -13.41 26.88 -9.19
C ASP A 93 -14.16 25.62 -9.62
N LEU A 94 -13.77 24.48 -9.02
CA LEU A 94 -14.56 23.24 -9.10
C LEU A 94 -15.91 23.46 -8.41
N PRO A 95 -17.02 22.87 -8.90
CA PRO A 95 -18.34 23.05 -8.30
C PRO A 95 -18.39 22.76 -6.79
N VAL A 96 -17.73 21.67 -6.36
CA VAL A 96 -17.62 21.31 -4.94
C VAL A 96 -16.81 22.32 -4.12
N LEU A 97 -15.77 22.95 -4.70
CA LEU A 97 -14.97 23.98 -4.01
C LEU A 97 -15.68 25.34 -4.01
N ALA A 98 -16.40 25.68 -5.08
CA ALA A 98 -17.24 26.87 -5.13
C ALA A 98 -18.32 26.83 -4.06
N GLU A 99 -18.89 25.66 -3.79
CA GLU A 99 -19.79 25.44 -2.66
C GLU A 99 -19.06 25.54 -1.31
N ALA A 100 -17.88 24.93 -1.16
CA ALA A 100 -17.10 25.00 0.07
C ALA A 100 -16.73 26.44 0.45
N LYS A 101 -16.34 27.28 -0.52
CA LYS A 101 -16.04 28.71 -0.34
C LYS A 101 -17.24 29.47 0.25
N LYS A 102 -18.47 29.15 -0.14
CA LYS A 102 -19.70 29.77 0.44
C LYS A 102 -19.88 29.42 1.91
N LEU A 103 -19.41 28.25 2.34
CA LEU A 103 -19.52 27.78 3.73
C LEU A 103 -18.28 28.14 4.58
N ALA A 104 -17.17 28.55 3.95
CA ALA A 104 -15.88 28.77 4.60
C ALA A 104 -15.92 29.77 5.76
N ALA A 105 -16.80 30.78 5.69
CA ALA A 105 -16.95 31.78 6.75
C ALA A 105 -17.42 31.22 8.11
N ARG A 106 -17.92 29.97 8.14
CA ARG A 106 -18.31 29.28 9.39
C ARG A 106 -17.11 28.71 10.13
N ALA A 107 -16.02 28.44 9.42
CA ALA A 107 -14.78 27.98 10.01
C ALA A 107 -14.07 29.15 10.70
N VAL A 108 -13.35 28.87 11.79
CA VAL A 108 -12.47 29.86 12.40
C VAL A 108 -11.01 29.52 12.18
N GLY A 109 -10.28 30.47 11.59
CA GLY A 109 -8.93 30.24 11.12
C GLY A 109 -8.91 29.11 10.10
N THR A 110 -7.77 28.45 10.00
CA THR A 110 -7.64 27.26 9.15
C THR A 110 -8.33 26.07 9.81
N THR A 111 -9.28 25.47 9.11
CA THR A 111 -10.02 24.29 9.55
C THR A 111 -9.90 23.18 8.52
N VAL A 112 -9.59 21.98 9.00
CA VAL A 112 -9.31 20.81 8.18
C VAL A 112 -10.31 19.73 8.53
N VAL A 113 -11.14 19.38 7.55
CA VAL A 113 -12.22 18.39 7.66
C VAL A 113 -11.85 17.17 6.85
N ALA A 114 -11.78 15.98 7.48
CA ALA A 114 -11.51 14.73 6.80
C ALA A 114 -12.79 14.14 6.22
N GLY A 115 -12.69 13.60 5.00
CA GLY A 115 -13.81 12.97 4.32
C GLY A 115 -13.35 12.09 3.17
N GLU A 116 -14.35 11.53 2.48
CA GLU A 116 -14.16 10.82 1.23
C GLU A 116 -14.55 11.72 0.07
N LEU A 117 -13.62 11.97 -0.85
CA LEU A 117 -13.90 12.58 -2.14
C LEU A 117 -14.26 11.45 -3.12
N PHE A 118 -15.33 11.61 -3.88
CA PHE A 118 -15.82 10.59 -4.80
C PHE A 118 -16.53 11.23 -5.98
N ALA A 119 -16.77 10.45 -7.03
CA ALA A 119 -17.59 10.88 -8.16
C ALA A 119 -18.92 10.14 -8.18
N THR A 120 -20.01 10.87 -8.42
CA THR A 120 -21.34 10.28 -8.59
C THR A 120 -21.44 9.51 -9.91
N ARG A 121 -22.39 8.58 -9.95
CA ARG A 121 -22.76 7.80 -11.13
C ARG A 121 -24.24 7.96 -11.39
N GLU A 122 -24.64 7.79 -12.64
CA GLU A 122 -26.06 7.71 -13.00
C GLU A 122 -26.74 6.47 -12.39
N ARG A 123 -26.00 5.36 -12.27
CA ARG A 123 -26.50 4.10 -11.71
C ARG A 123 -25.47 3.45 -10.80
N GLY A 124 -25.96 2.89 -9.70
CA GLY A 124 -25.17 2.20 -8.69
C GLY A 124 -24.30 3.14 -7.86
N ARG A 125 -23.56 2.56 -6.91
CA ARG A 125 -22.62 3.30 -6.08
C ARG A 125 -21.38 3.74 -6.84
N SER A 126 -20.71 4.78 -6.33
CA SER A 126 -19.38 5.18 -6.77
C SER A 126 -18.38 4.04 -6.64
N ARG A 127 -17.32 4.10 -7.43
CA ARG A 127 -16.13 3.26 -7.39
C ARG A 127 -14.92 4.16 -7.32
N HIS A 128 -13.84 3.66 -6.73
CA HIS A 128 -12.58 4.36 -6.63
C HIS A 128 -12.09 4.93 -8.00
N GLY A 129 -12.23 4.16 -9.09
CA GLY A 129 -11.87 4.61 -10.43
C GLY A 129 -12.74 5.74 -11.01
N ASP A 130 -13.97 5.92 -10.52
CA ASP A 130 -14.87 6.97 -11.02
C ASP A 130 -14.34 8.37 -10.68
N LEU A 131 -13.71 8.53 -9.50
CA LEU A 131 -13.09 9.79 -9.12
C LEU A 131 -11.90 10.11 -10.03
N ALA A 132 -11.05 9.13 -10.30
CA ALA A 132 -9.91 9.30 -11.20
C ALA A 132 -10.37 9.75 -12.60
N ALA A 133 -11.44 9.15 -13.12
CA ALA A 133 -12.04 9.54 -14.38
C ALA A 133 -12.65 10.95 -14.32
N ALA A 134 -13.35 11.30 -13.23
CA ALA A 134 -13.94 12.62 -13.03
C ALA A 134 -12.90 13.75 -12.88
N LEU A 135 -11.72 13.42 -12.34
CA LEU A 135 -10.56 14.33 -12.22
C LEU A 135 -9.60 14.22 -13.41
N GLY A 136 -10.04 13.59 -14.51
CA GLY A 136 -9.35 13.58 -15.79
C GLY A 136 -9.37 14.94 -16.48
N THR A 137 -8.96 14.97 -17.74
CA THR A 137 -8.89 16.20 -18.54
C THR A 137 -10.24 16.67 -19.09
N ASP A 138 -11.27 15.84 -19.01
CA ASP A 138 -12.61 16.16 -19.52
C ASP A 138 -13.33 17.11 -18.57
N ALA A 139 -13.74 18.29 -19.08
CA ALA A 139 -14.26 19.38 -18.26
C ALA A 139 -15.51 19.00 -17.44
N ASP A 140 -16.40 18.19 -18.03
CA ASP A 140 -17.70 17.82 -17.46
C ASP A 140 -17.59 16.79 -16.33
N GLY A 141 -16.45 16.08 -16.25
CA GLY A 141 -16.23 15.08 -15.19
C GLY A 141 -16.26 15.70 -13.79
N SER A 142 -15.77 16.93 -13.67
CA SER A 142 -15.66 17.66 -12.40
C SER A 142 -17.02 17.98 -11.75
N ASP A 143 -18.10 18.03 -12.55
CA ASP A 143 -19.47 18.25 -12.06
C ASP A 143 -20.03 17.05 -11.29
N ARG A 144 -19.40 15.89 -11.35
CA ARG A 144 -19.79 14.69 -10.58
C ARG A 144 -19.06 14.57 -9.25
N VAL A 145 -18.06 15.41 -8.99
CA VAL A 145 -17.23 15.32 -7.80
C VAL A 145 -18.01 15.82 -6.58
N CYS A 146 -18.09 14.97 -5.56
CA CYS A 146 -18.74 15.21 -4.29
C CYS A 146 -17.81 14.82 -3.13
N PHE A 147 -18.12 15.30 -1.93
CA PHE A 147 -17.38 15.06 -0.71
C PHE A 147 -18.30 14.66 0.43
N GLN A 148 -17.97 13.56 1.12
CA GLN A 148 -18.63 13.17 2.36
C GLN A 148 -17.67 13.26 3.54
N ALA A 149 -17.89 14.27 4.38
CA ALA A 149 -17.08 14.54 5.55
C ALA A 149 -17.46 13.64 6.72
N PHE A 150 -16.48 13.04 7.38
CA PHE A 150 -16.72 12.13 8.51
C PHE A 150 -15.94 12.51 9.77
N ASP A 151 -15.00 13.46 9.71
CA ASP A 151 -14.22 13.86 10.90
C ASP A 151 -13.61 15.26 10.79
N VAL A 152 -13.09 15.79 11.89
CA VAL A 152 -12.32 17.04 11.94
C VAL A 152 -10.90 16.75 12.39
N VAL A 153 -9.92 17.20 11.61
CA VAL A 153 -8.49 17.00 11.87
C VAL A 153 -7.91 18.15 12.69
N TRP A 154 -8.29 19.38 12.35
CA TRP A 154 -7.77 20.61 12.94
C TRP A 154 -8.79 21.74 12.76
N GLY A 155 -8.79 22.70 13.68
CA GLY A 155 -9.61 23.91 13.61
C GLY A 155 -11.00 23.65 14.16
N GLY A 156 -11.98 24.36 13.63
CA GLY A 156 -13.39 24.20 13.99
C GLY A 156 -14.20 25.45 13.69
N ASP A 157 -15.28 25.64 14.43
CA ASP A 157 -16.20 26.78 14.27
C ASP A 157 -16.17 27.68 15.51
N ALA A 158 -17.14 28.57 15.63
CA ALA A 158 -17.32 29.43 16.79
C ALA A 158 -17.78 28.68 18.06
N LYS A 159 -18.31 27.46 17.92
CA LYS A 159 -18.91 26.67 19.02
C LYS A 159 -18.02 25.54 19.52
N GLY A 160 -17.08 25.07 18.71
CA GLY A 160 -16.15 24.00 19.09
C GLY A 160 -14.94 23.92 18.18
N ARG A 161 -13.78 23.61 18.76
CA ARG A 161 -12.50 23.46 18.05
C ARG A 161 -11.71 22.28 18.58
N MET A 162 -10.90 21.70 17.71
CA MET A 162 -9.98 20.62 18.08
C MET A 162 -8.98 21.07 19.16
N PRO A 163 -8.60 20.19 20.11
CA PRO A 163 -8.92 18.75 20.16
C PRO A 163 -10.30 18.44 20.77
N ILE A 164 -11.09 17.60 20.09
CA ILE A 164 -12.38 17.09 20.56
C ILE A 164 -12.28 15.56 20.67
N ALA A 165 -12.51 15.02 21.88
CA ALA A 165 -12.34 13.59 22.14
C ALA A 165 -13.51 12.74 21.59
N ALA A 166 -14.75 13.17 21.82
CA ALA A 166 -15.94 12.44 21.41
C ALA A 166 -16.16 12.54 19.89
N TYR A 167 -16.36 11.40 19.22
CA TYR A 167 -16.65 11.39 17.79
C TYR A 167 -17.98 12.08 17.46
N THR A 168 -18.99 11.93 18.31
CA THR A 168 -20.30 12.59 18.12
C THR A 168 -20.17 14.11 18.09
N GLU A 169 -19.37 14.69 18.98
CA GLU A 169 -19.11 16.14 18.99
C GLU A 169 -18.33 16.60 17.74
N ARG A 170 -17.36 15.79 17.27
CA ARG A 170 -16.68 16.05 15.99
C ARG A 170 -17.64 15.98 14.81
N LEU A 171 -18.53 14.98 14.77
CA LEU A 171 -19.54 14.84 13.74
C LEU A 171 -20.53 16.00 13.76
N ASP A 172 -20.94 16.48 14.93
CA ASP A 172 -21.81 17.64 15.06
C ASP A 172 -21.11 18.93 14.61
N LEU A 173 -19.80 19.05 14.83
CA LEU A 173 -18.99 20.12 14.26
C LEU A 173 -18.96 20.04 12.72
N VAL A 174 -18.74 18.85 12.13
CA VAL A 174 -18.83 18.66 10.67
C VAL A 174 -20.21 19.06 10.14
N LYS A 175 -21.29 18.64 10.81
CA LYS A 175 -22.67 19.00 10.44
C LYS A 175 -22.88 20.50 10.40
N ARG A 176 -22.41 21.25 11.40
CA ARG A 176 -22.52 22.72 11.42
C ARG A 176 -21.67 23.39 10.34
N LEU A 177 -20.44 22.92 10.13
CA LEU A 177 -19.58 23.47 9.09
C LEU A 177 -20.20 23.31 7.70
N LEU A 178 -20.81 22.17 7.41
CA LEU A 178 -21.30 21.81 6.07
C LEU A 178 -22.82 21.91 5.90
N ASP A 179 -23.53 22.51 6.86
CA ASP A 179 -25.00 22.63 6.82
C ASP A 179 -25.48 23.37 5.55
N GLY A 180 -26.50 22.83 4.89
CA GLY A 180 -27.00 23.34 3.61
C GLY A 180 -26.14 22.97 2.39
N GLY A 181 -25.10 22.15 2.54
CA GLY A 181 -24.32 21.63 1.42
C GLY A 181 -25.08 20.59 0.58
N GLU A 182 -24.83 20.61 -0.72
CA GLU A 182 -25.33 19.64 -1.70
C GLU A 182 -24.23 18.70 -2.16
N ARG A 183 -23.08 19.23 -2.58
CA ARG A 183 -21.93 18.46 -3.08
C ARG A 183 -20.98 18.07 -1.96
N LEU A 184 -20.97 18.82 -0.86
CA LEU A 184 -20.20 18.50 0.34
C LEU A 184 -21.11 18.35 1.55
N ARG A 185 -21.22 17.12 2.06
CA ARG A 185 -22.16 16.78 3.14
C ARG A 185 -21.46 16.02 4.26
N PRO A 186 -21.93 16.10 5.51
CA PRO A 186 -21.56 15.13 6.53
C PRO A 186 -21.99 13.73 6.09
N VAL A 187 -21.19 12.72 6.43
CA VAL A 187 -21.56 11.32 6.21
C VAL A 187 -22.82 11.00 7.03
N GLN A 188 -23.77 10.29 6.41
CA GLN A 188 -24.92 9.78 7.14
C GLN A 188 -24.42 8.84 8.24
N THR A 189 -24.88 9.05 9.46
CA THR A 189 -24.52 8.21 10.61
C THR A 189 -25.79 7.83 11.35
N LEU A 190 -26.02 6.53 11.49
CA LEU A 190 -27.14 5.92 12.19
C LEU A 190 -26.66 5.25 13.48
N GLU A 191 -27.56 5.03 14.42
CA GLU A 191 -27.27 4.25 15.63
C GLU A 191 -27.73 2.80 15.46
N ALA A 192 -26.88 1.86 15.88
CA ALA A 192 -27.26 0.46 16.06
C ALA A 192 -27.12 0.11 17.55
N PRO A 193 -28.12 -0.53 18.18
CA PRO A 193 -28.06 -0.85 19.61
C PRO A 193 -27.03 -1.95 19.93
N ASP A 194 -26.79 -2.85 18.98
CA ASP A 194 -25.94 -4.03 19.11
C ASP A 194 -25.45 -4.52 17.73
N ALA A 195 -24.76 -5.66 17.70
CA ALA A 195 -24.23 -6.26 16.47
C ALA A 195 -25.34 -6.67 15.48
N ALA A 196 -26.49 -7.14 15.96
CA ALA A 196 -27.63 -7.47 15.10
C ALA A 196 -28.21 -6.23 14.43
N GLY A 197 -28.21 -5.09 15.12
CA GLY A 197 -28.52 -3.80 14.52
C GLY A 197 -27.53 -3.37 13.43
N VAL A 198 -26.24 -3.69 13.61
CA VAL A 198 -25.21 -3.45 12.57
C VAL A 198 -25.47 -4.34 11.35
N ASP A 199 -25.82 -5.61 11.55
CA ASP A 199 -26.17 -6.53 10.45
C ASP A 199 -27.40 -6.03 9.68
N ALA A 200 -28.45 -5.57 10.36
CA ALA A 200 -29.62 -4.99 9.72
C ALA A 200 -29.27 -3.76 8.87
N LEU A 201 -28.41 -2.87 9.39
CA LEU A 201 -27.92 -1.72 8.63
C LEU A 201 -27.02 -2.12 7.46
N TYR A 202 -26.31 -3.24 7.54
CA TYR A 202 -25.52 -3.75 6.43
C TYR A 202 -26.43 -4.18 5.28
N GLU A 203 -27.50 -4.92 5.56
CA GLU A 203 -28.50 -5.31 4.56
C GLU A 203 -29.22 -4.11 3.93
N GLU A 204 -29.52 -3.10 4.74
CA GLU A 204 -30.17 -1.88 4.26
C GLU A 204 -29.27 -1.05 3.35
N LEU A 205 -28.04 -0.76 3.80
CA LEU A 205 -27.18 0.27 3.23
C LEU A 205 -26.07 -0.25 2.31
N ALA A 206 -25.63 -1.50 2.48
CA ALA A 206 -24.43 -2.02 1.83
C ALA A 206 -24.65 -3.27 0.97
N ALA A 207 -25.57 -4.15 1.38
CA ALA A 207 -25.90 -5.36 0.62
C ALA A 207 -26.34 -5.03 -0.82
N ASP A 208 -26.19 -6.03 -1.69
CA ASP A 208 -26.43 -5.90 -3.14
C ASP A 208 -25.62 -4.79 -3.83
N GLY A 209 -24.52 -4.34 -3.20
CA GLY A 209 -23.63 -3.33 -3.75
C GLY A 209 -24.17 -1.90 -3.67
N LYS A 210 -25.09 -1.60 -2.75
CA LYS A 210 -25.57 -0.23 -2.46
C LYS A 210 -24.47 0.68 -1.90
N ALA A 211 -23.55 0.12 -1.13
CA ALA A 211 -22.32 0.76 -0.67
C ALA A 211 -21.13 -0.20 -0.78
N GLU A 212 -19.91 0.27 -0.49
CA GLU A 212 -18.74 -0.61 -0.44
C GLU A 212 -18.79 -1.55 0.79
N GLY A 213 -19.50 -1.10 1.82
CA GLY A 213 -19.57 -1.72 3.13
C GLY A 213 -20.04 -0.69 4.16
N LEU A 214 -19.71 -0.91 5.42
CA LEU A 214 -19.98 0.02 6.52
C LEU A 214 -18.69 0.45 7.23
N VAL A 215 -18.75 1.61 7.86
CA VAL A 215 -17.83 2.04 8.92
C VAL A 215 -18.58 2.04 10.24
N VAL A 216 -18.12 1.22 11.18
CA VAL A 216 -18.78 0.96 12.47
C VAL A 216 -17.88 1.45 13.60
N ARG A 217 -18.43 2.27 14.49
CA ARG A 217 -17.72 2.89 15.62
C ARG A 217 -18.43 2.52 16.93
N PRO A 218 -17.85 1.69 17.81
CA PRO A 218 -18.43 1.44 19.13
C PRO A 218 -18.51 2.72 19.94
N LYS A 219 -19.62 2.95 20.65
CA LYS A 219 -19.77 4.12 21.54
C LYS A 219 -19.05 3.92 22.87
N ALA A 220 -18.91 2.68 23.33
CA ALA A 220 -18.36 2.35 24.66
C ALA A 220 -16.83 2.23 24.71
N MET A 221 -16.15 2.07 23.57
CA MET A 221 -14.70 1.89 23.53
C MET A 221 -14.09 2.44 22.24
N PRO A 222 -12.81 2.88 22.27
CA PRO A 222 -12.15 3.34 21.07
C PRO A 222 -11.96 2.18 20.08
N GLY A 223 -12.33 2.41 18.84
CA GLY A 223 -12.21 1.43 17.77
C GLY A 223 -12.99 1.87 16.55
N VAL A 224 -12.54 1.43 15.38
CA VAL A 224 -13.27 1.64 14.13
C VAL A 224 -13.12 0.39 13.30
N TYR A 225 -14.24 -0.12 12.83
CA TYR A 225 -14.32 -1.32 12.02
C TYR A 225 -14.82 -0.95 10.63
N LYS A 226 -14.21 -1.53 9.60
CA LYS A 226 -14.72 -1.49 8.23
C LYS A 226 -15.32 -2.86 7.93
N VAL A 227 -16.63 -2.93 7.76
CA VAL A 227 -17.35 -4.17 7.45
C VAL A 227 -17.56 -4.21 5.94
N LYS A 228 -16.88 -5.11 5.24
CA LYS A 228 -16.94 -5.22 3.78
C LYS A 228 -17.09 -6.68 3.36
N PRO A 229 -17.77 -6.99 2.25
CA PRO A 229 -17.79 -8.36 1.75
C PRO A 229 -16.38 -8.79 1.34
N SER A 230 -16.04 -10.04 1.63
CA SER A 230 -14.83 -10.65 1.06
C SER A 230 -14.95 -10.79 -0.45
N ILE A 231 -13.81 -10.86 -1.13
CA ILE A 231 -13.76 -11.21 -2.55
C ILE A 231 -12.79 -12.35 -2.78
N THR A 232 -12.97 -13.04 -3.90
CA THR A 232 -11.98 -13.97 -4.39
C THR A 232 -11.22 -13.36 -5.56
N ILE A 233 -9.94 -13.71 -5.62
CA ILE A 233 -9.06 -13.40 -6.75
C ILE A 233 -8.43 -14.71 -7.22
N ASP A 234 -8.24 -14.82 -8.52
CA ASP A 234 -7.45 -15.90 -9.08
C ASP A 234 -6.01 -15.41 -9.23
N ALA A 235 -5.06 -16.18 -8.72
CA ALA A 235 -3.64 -15.82 -8.73
C ALA A 235 -2.77 -16.99 -9.20
N ALA A 236 -1.73 -16.67 -9.97
CA ALA A 236 -0.72 -17.65 -10.36
C ALA A 236 0.25 -17.88 -9.19
N VAL A 237 0.59 -19.15 -8.93
CA VAL A 237 1.61 -19.53 -7.94
C VAL A 237 2.98 -19.48 -8.62
N ILE A 238 3.85 -18.62 -8.11
CA ILE A 238 5.21 -18.42 -8.64
C ILE A 238 6.31 -18.87 -7.68
N GLY A 239 5.96 -19.24 -6.45
CA GLY A 239 6.89 -19.80 -5.48
C GLY A 239 6.22 -20.29 -4.21
N TYR A 240 6.98 -20.98 -3.36
CA TYR A 240 6.49 -21.48 -2.07
C TYR A 240 7.58 -21.45 -0.99
N THR A 241 7.18 -21.41 0.29
CA THR A 241 8.08 -21.70 1.42
C THR A 241 7.69 -23.01 2.06
N GLN A 242 8.60 -23.65 2.81
CA GLN A 242 8.27 -24.76 3.72
C GLN A 242 7.97 -24.21 5.13
N ARG A 243 7.26 -24.97 5.99
CA ARG A 243 7.08 -24.58 7.41
C ARG A 243 8.38 -24.82 8.17
N SER A 244 8.67 -23.94 9.13
CA SER A 244 9.88 -24.01 9.96
C SER A 244 9.94 -25.25 10.85
N HIS A 245 8.78 -25.77 11.28
CA HIS A 245 8.67 -26.94 12.17
C HIS A 245 8.26 -28.23 11.43
N ASP A 246 7.90 -28.15 10.15
CA ASP A 246 7.69 -29.33 9.30
C ASP A 246 8.00 -28.99 7.83
N ALA A 247 9.17 -29.43 7.36
CA ALA A 247 9.61 -29.19 6.00
C ALA A 247 8.77 -29.94 4.94
N ASN A 248 7.96 -30.92 5.34
CA ASN A 248 7.08 -31.65 4.44
C ASN A 248 5.76 -30.91 4.17
N GLN A 249 5.61 -29.69 4.67
CA GLN A 249 4.42 -28.87 4.46
C GLN A 249 4.75 -27.54 3.79
N VAL A 250 3.94 -27.13 2.83
CA VAL A 250 3.96 -25.74 2.34
C VAL A 250 3.61 -24.81 3.50
N GLY A 251 4.45 -23.79 3.72
CA GLY A 251 4.22 -22.68 4.64
C GLY A 251 3.34 -21.60 4.02
N SER A 252 3.78 -21.06 2.88
CA SER A 252 3.08 -20.02 2.12
C SER A 252 3.32 -20.17 0.63
N PHE A 253 2.36 -19.74 -0.19
CA PHE A 253 2.56 -19.51 -1.63
C PHE A 253 2.88 -18.05 -1.92
N LEU A 254 3.83 -17.81 -2.83
CA LEU A 254 4.05 -16.52 -3.48
C LEU A 254 3.17 -16.43 -4.72
N MET A 255 2.43 -15.33 -4.84
CA MET A 255 1.37 -15.16 -5.82
C MET A 255 1.68 -14.00 -6.75
N ALA A 256 1.23 -14.11 -7.99
CA ALA A 256 1.30 -13.03 -8.98
C ALA A 256 -0.01 -12.92 -9.79
N LEU A 257 -0.25 -11.71 -10.29
CA LEU A 257 -1.25 -11.44 -11.32
C LEU A 257 -0.53 -11.14 -12.64
N ILE A 258 -1.19 -11.36 -13.76
CA ILE A 258 -0.56 -11.34 -15.07
C ILE A 258 -0.97 -10.09 -15.83
N ARG A 259 0.02 -9.33 -16.28
CA ARG A 259 -0.15 -8.12 -17.09
C ARG A 259 -0.55 -8.49 -18.51
N GLU A 260 -1.07 -7.53 -19.26
CA GLU A 260 -1.48 -7.73 -20.66
C GLU A 260 -0.31 -8.15 -21.56
N ASP A 261 0.91 -7.74 -21.24
CA ASP A 261 2.14 -8.16 -21.91
C ASP A 261 2.63 -9.58 -21.50
N GLY A 262 1.83 -10.33 -20.75
CA GLY A 262 2.13 -11.69 -20.29
C GLY A 262 3.10 -11.76 -19.11
N GLN A 263 3.59 -10.64 -18.60
CA GLN A 263 4.51 -10.62 -17.46
C GLN A 263 3.77 -10.77 -16.12
N PHE A 264 4.43 -11.38 -15.15
CA PHE A 264 3.89 -11.67 -13.82
C PHE A 264 4.24 -10.56 -12.85
N GLN A 265 3.25 -9.89 -12.28
CA GLN A 265 3.46 -8.90 -11.23
C GLN A 265 3.13 -9.47 -9.87
N VAL A 266 4.12 -9.47 -8.97
CA VAL A 266 3.99 -10.02 -7.62
C VAL A 266 2.85 -9.35 -6.86
N LEU A 267 1.96 -10.15 -6.29
CA LEU A 267 0.77 -9.72 -5.55
C LEU A 267 0.99 -9.75 -4.03
N GLY A 268 1.79 -10.72 -3.56
CA GLY A 268 2.00 -11.02 -2.16
C GLY A 268 1.98 -12.53 -1.91
N HIS A 269 1.72 -12.94 -0.67
CA HIS A 269 1.74 -14.35 -0.31
C HIS A 269 0.50 -14.81 0.46
N CYS A 270 0.10 -16.06 0.25
CA CYS A 270 -0.98 -16.71 0.98
C CYS A 270 -0.41 -17.78 1.92
N GLY A 271 -0.54 -17.55 3.24
CA GLY A 271 -0.09 -18.48 4.27
C GLY A 271 -1.20 -19.36 4.85
N ASN A 272 -2.48 -19.03 4.61
CA ASN A 272 -3.62 -19.81 5.07
C ASN A 272 -4.04 -20.79 3.98
N LEU A 273 -3.46 -22.01 4.03
CA LEU A 273 -3.56 -23.04 2.99
C LEU A 273 -4.41 -24.25 3.43
N GLY A 274 -5.23 -24.11 4.46
CA GLY A 274 -6.03 -25.20 5.01
C GLY A 274 -5.26 -26.13 5.95
N SER A 275 -5.67 -27.41 5.96
CA SER A 275 -5.17 -28.45 6.87
C SER A 275 -3.72 -28.86 6.59
N GLU A 276 -3.13 -29.61 7.52
CA GLU A 276 -1.76 -30.14 7.34
C GLU A 276 -1.66 -31.14 6.19
N ASP A 277 -2.68 -31.98 5.98
CA ASP A 277 -2.75 -32.89 4.84
C ASP A 277 -2.82 -32.13 3.51
N ALA A 278 -3.67 -31.09 3.44
CA ALA A 278 -3.74 -30.24 2.25
C ALA A 278 -2.36 -29.62 1.94
N ARG A 279 -1.63 -29.15 2.97
CA ARG A 279 -0.29 -28.59 2.81
C ARG A 279 0.74 -29.61 2.32
N ARG A 280 0.62 -30.88 2.72
CA ARG A 280 1.47 -31.97 2.20
C ARG A 280 1.17 -32.24 0.73
N SER A 281 -0.10 -32.41 0.36
CA SER A 281 -0.51 -32.60 -1.04
C SER A 281 -0.10 -31.44 -1.94
N LEU A 282 -0.19 -30.20 -1.44
CA LEU A 282 0.27 -29.01 -2.16
C LEU A 282 1.78 -29.03 -2.39
N LEU A 283 2.58 -29.51 -1.41
CA LEU A 283 4.03 -29.59 -1.55
C LEU A 283 4.43 -30.58 -2.65
N GLU A 284 3.78 -31.75 -2.69
CA GLU A 284 4.01 -32.77 -3.72
C GLU A 284 3.77 -32.23 -5.13
N ARG A 285 2.81 -31.31 -5.29
CA ARG A 285 2.52 -30.66 -6.57
C ARG A 285 3.55 -29.59 -6.97
N VAL A 286 3.98 -28.73 -6.04
CA VAL A 286 4.83 -27.57 -6.40
C VAL A 286 6.32 -27.87 -6.38
N ARG A 287 6.78 -28.85 -5.59
CA ARG A 287 8.20 -29.17 -5.48
C ARG A 287 8.84 -29.60 -6.82
N PRO A 288 8.20 -30.42 -7.67
CA PRO A 288 8.74 -30.75 -9.00
C PRO A 288 8.79 -29.57 -9.98
N LEU A 289 8.14 -28.45 -9.62
CA LEU A 289 8.07 -27.25 -10.44
C LEU A 289 9.21 -26.27 -10.13
N GLU A 290 10.07 -26.53 -9.15
CA GLU A 290 11.19 -25.67 -8.80
C GLU A 290 12.03 -25.29 -10.04
N CYS A 291 12.41 -24.01 -10.13
CA CYS A 291 13.16 -23.48 -11.26
C CYS A 291 14.12 -22.36 -10.85
N ALA A 292 15.05 -22.04 -11.74
CA ALA A 292 16.01 -20.96 -11.51
C ALA A 292 15.32 -19.59 -11.50
N SER A 293 15.88 -18.67 -10.72
CA SER A 293 15.38 -17.30 -10.61
C SER A 293 16.52 -16.34 -10.26
N ASN A 294 16.59 -15.19 -10.93
CA ASN A 294 17.42 -14.07 -10.46
C ASN A 294 16.69 -13.18 -9.44
N TYR A 295 15.40 -13.43 -9.23
CA TYR A 295 14.56 -12.79 -8.23
C TYR A 295 14.56 -13.59 -6.93
N SER A 296 14.50 -12.89 -5.80
CA SER A 296 14.43 -13.50 -4.48
C SER A 296 13.52 -12.68 -3.58
N GLU A 297 12.65 -13.37 -2.84
CA GLU A 297 11.71 -12.77 -1.89
C GLU A 297 11.65 -13.62 -0.62
N ALA A 298 11.44 -12.96 0.52
CA ALA A 298 11.20 -13.60 1.80
C ALA A 298 9.78 -13.30 2.26
N ASN A 299 9.16 -14.24 2.95
CA ASN A 299 7.90 -13.98 3.65
C ASN A 299 8.11 -13.08 4.89
N SER A 300 7.02 -12.72 5.56
CA SER A 300 7.05 -11.88 6.78
C SER A 300 7.83 -12.47 7.97
N ARG A 301 8.16 -13.77 7.92
CA ARG A 301 8.96 -14.48 8.93
C ARG A 301 10.42 -14.68 8.50
N GLY A 302 10.82 -14.11 7.36
CA GLY A 302 12.18 -14.22 6.83
C GLY A 302 12.48 -15.53 6.09
N ALA A 303 11.48 -16.39 5.85
CA ALA A 303 11.67 -17.61 5.07
C ALA A 303 11.71 -17.27 3.56
N MET A 304 12.76 -17.70 2.87
CA MET A 304 12.94 -17.46 1.44
C MET A 304 11.99 -18.35 0.62
N PHE A 305 11.38 -17.77 -0.40
CA PHE A 305 10.58 -18.52 -1.37
C PHE A 305 11.48 -19.34 -2.31
N GLN A 306 11.10 -20.59 -2.53
CA GLN A 306 11.57 -21.41 -3.65
C GLN A 306 10.66 -21.14 -4.84
N LEU A 307 11.23 -20.62 -5.92
CA LEU A 307 10.46 -20.21 -7.09
C LEU A 307 10.13 -21.42 -7.96
N VAL A 308 8.94 -21.43 -8.53
CA VAL A 308 8.41 -22.55 -9.31
C VAL A 308 7.93 -22.08 -10.69
N ARG A 309 7.94 -22.97 -11.68
CA ARG A 309 7.35 -22.70 -12.99
C ARG A 309 5.87 -22.31 -12.82
N PRO A 310 5.37 -21.31 -13.57
CA PRO A 310 3.99 -20.89 -13.49
C PRO A 310 3.11 -21.96 -14.17
N GLU A 311 2.66 -22.95 -13.39
CA GLU A 311 1.76 -24.01 -13.87
C GLU A 311 0.47 -24.09 -13.04
N LEU A 312 0.43 -23.46 -11.87
CA LEU A 312 -0.69 -23.55 -10.93
C LEU A 312 -1.41 -22.21 -10.75
N VAL A 313 -2.74 -22.25 -10.80
CA VAL A 313 -3.62 -21.13 -10.44
C VAL A 313 -4.42 -21.49 -9.18
N ILE A 314 -4.54 -20.54 -8.26
CA ILE A 314 -5.31 -20.67 -7.04
C ILE A 314 -6.36 -19.59 -6.93
N GLU A 315 -7.53 -19.95 -6.39
CA GLU A 315 -8.53 -18.99 -5.96
C GLU A 315 -8.29 -18.65 -4.49
N VAL A 316 -8.16 -17.36 -4.21
CA VAL A 316 -7.82 -16.85 -2.88
C VAL A 316 -8.87 -15.85 -2.45
N ARG A 317 -9.51 -16.12 -1.31
CA ARG A 317 -10.36 -15.15 -0.63
C ARG A 317 -9.50 -14.13 0.09
N ILE A 318 -9.85 -12.87 -0.07
CA ILE A 318 -9.18 -11.72 0.54
C ILE A 318 -10.22 -10.76 1.12
N SER A 319 -9.82 -10.00 2.15
CA SER A 319 -10.69 -8.98 2.75
C SER A 319 -10.56 -7.60 2.10
N ASP A 320 -9.42 -7.30 1.48
CA ASP A 320 -9.16 -6.00 0.84
C ASP A 320 -7.98 -6.08 -0.14
N VAL A 321 -7.95 -5.16 -1.10
CA VAL A 321 -6.80 -4.90 -1.97
C VAL A 321 -6.29 -3.48 -1.70
N GLN A 322 -4.97 -3.30 -1.66
CA GLN A 322 -4.34 -2.00 -1.38
C GLN A 322 -3.30 -1.66 -2.45
N ALA A 323 -3.52 -0.57 -3.18
CA ALA A 323 -2.53 0.00 -4.09
C ALA A 323 -1.59 1.01 -3.40
N GLU A 324 -1.96 1.52 -2.21
CA GLU A 324 -1.20 2.52 -1.47
C GLU A 324 -0.80 2.02 -0.07
N ASN A 325 0.34 2.54 0.43
CA ASN A 325 0.77 2.36 1.80
C ASN A 325 0.05 3.35 2.76
N THR A 326 0.41 3.34 4.04
CA THR A 326 -0.21 4.22 5.06
C THR A 326 0.14 5.71 4.89
N SER A 327 1.15 6.04 4.09
CA SER A 327 1.53 7.40 3.71
C SER A 327 0.79 7.88 2.45
N GLY A 328 0.06 7.01 1.75
CA GLY A 328 -0.58 7.32 0.48
C GLY A 328 0.37 7.20 -0.72
N ASP A 329 1.52 6.54 -0.56
CA ASP A 329 2.41 6.22 -1.69
C ASP A 329 1.98 4.91 -2.32
N VAL A 330 2.06 4.83 -3.64
CA VAL A 330 1.79 3.62 -4.40
C VAL A 330 2.76 2.50 -3.98
N VAL A 331 2.25 1.28 -3.81
CA VAL A 331 3.05 0.11 -3.43
C VAL A 331 3.77 -0.46 -4.66
N PRO A 332 5.11 -0.40 -4.73
CA PRO A 332 5.84 -0.94 -5.86
C PRO A 332 5.97 -2.47 -5.76
N ARG A 333 5.51 -3.18 -6.80
CA ARG A 333 5.63 -4.64 -6.91
C ARG A 333 6.55 -5.03 -8.05
N MET A 334 7.34 -6.08 -7.83
CA MET A 334 8.25 -6.59 -8.84
C MET A 334 7.46 -7.20 -9.99
N VAL A 335 7.85 -6.88 -11.22
CA VAL A 335 7.40 -7.56 -12.42
C VAL A 335 8.48 -8.55 -12.85
N LEU A 336 8.05 -9.77 -13.15
CA LEU A 336 8.86 -10.91 -13.53
C LEU A 336 8.43 -11.40 -14.92
N ALA A 337 9.40 -11.76 -15.75
CA ALA A 337 9.15 -12.58 -16.93
C ALA A 337 9.54 -14.02 -16.63
N PHE A 338 8.82 -14.96 -17.21
CA PHE A 338 9.20 -16.37 -17.20
C PHE A 338 9.79 -16.74 -18.58
N GLU A 339 11.07 -17.06 -18.59
CA GLU A 339 11.83 -17.54 -19.77
C GLU A 339 12.23 -19.01 -19.48
N ASP A 340 13.52 -19.35 -19.47
CA ASP A 340 14.05 -20.62 -18.93
C ASP A 340 14.09 -20.64 -17.38
N GLY A 341 13.51 -19.61 -16.77
CA GLY A 341 13.47 -19.33 -15.34
C GLY A 341 12.90 -17.92 -15.10
N TRP A 342 12.80 -17.53 -13.83
CA TRP A 342 12.27 -16.20 -13.48
C TRP A 342 13.33 -15.11 -13.64
N VAL A 343 12.96 -14.07 -14.39
CA VAL A 343 13.79 -12.88 -14.62
C VAL A 343 13.07 -11.63 -14.13
N ALA A 344 13.63 -10.99 -13.11
CA ALA A 344 13.19 -9.68 -12.62
C ALA A 344 13.38 -8.60 -13.69
N ARG A 345 12.33 -7.84 -13.94
CA ARG A 345 12.33 -6.75 -14.93
C ARG A 345 12.50 -5.39 -14.27
N ARG A 346 11.52 -4.99 -13.46
CA ARG A 346 11.46 -3.72 -12.75
C ARG A 346 10.35 -3.76 -11.71
N ARG A 347 10.36 -2.79 -10.80
CA ARG A 347 9.20 -2.50 -9.98
C ARG A 347 8.24 -1.60 -10.75
N LEU A 348 6.95 -1.91 -10.64
CA LEU A 348 5.85 -1.06 -11.11
C LEU A 348 4.84 -0.84 -9.99
N PRO A 349 4.01 0.21 -10.08
CA PRO A 349 2.77 0.30 -9.31
C PRO A 349 2.06 -1.05 -9.26
N GLY A 350 1.89 -1.61 -8.07
CA GLY A 350 1.19 -2.87 -7.86
C GLY A 350 0.28 -2.80 -6.64
N VAL A 351 -0.23 -3.96 -6.28
CA VAL A 351 -1.18 -4.10 -5.17
C VAL A 351 -0.68 -5.06 -4.11
N SER A 352 -1.26 -4.94 -2.93
CA SER A 352 -1.15 -5.89 -1.82
C SER A 352 -2.52 -6.42 -1.47
N VAL A 353 -2.59 -7.63 -0.92
CA VAL A 353 -3.85 -8.22 -0.44
C VAL A 353 -3.85 -8.38 1.06
N LEU A 354 -5.03 -8.22 1.67
CA LEU A 354 -5.24 -8.44 3.10
C LEU A 354 -5.96 -9.76 3.36
N HIS A 355 -5.49 -10.46 4.40
CA HIS A 355 -6.01 -11.75 4.87
C HIS A 355 -6.23 -12.81 3.77
N PRO A 356 -5.23 -13.10 2.92
CA PRO A 356 -5.38 -14.11 1.88
C PRO A 356 -5.56 -15.51 2.48
N ARG A 357 -6.62 -16.19 2.03
CA ARG A 357 -6.97 -17.56 2.35
C ARG A 357 -7.22 -18.35 1.08
N LEU A 358 -6.57 -19.50 0.95
CA LEU A 358 -6.79 -20.41 -0.16
C LEU A 358 -8.23 -20.96 -0.09
N GLU A 359 -9.00 -20.77 -1.15
CA GLU A 359 -10.31 -21.40 -1.33
C GLU A 359 -10.15 -22.74 -2.05
N ARG A 360 -9.47 -22.74 -3.21
CA ARG A 360 -9.25 -23.96 -4.01
C ARG A 360 -8.16 -23.78 -5.07
N LEU A 361 -7.74 -24.91 -5.66
CA LEU A 361 -6.99 -24.92 -6.91
C LEU A 361 -7.94 -24.68 -8.09
N ARG A 362 -7.47 -23.95 -9.10
CA ARG A 362 -8.20 -23.67 -10.34
C ARG A 362 -7.66 -24.51 -11.47
N GLU A 363 -8.02 -25.79 -11.47
CA GLU A 363 -7.67 -26.75 -12.53
C GLU A 363 -8.27 -26.36 -13.90
N ASP A 364 -9.28 -25.49 -13.88
CA ASP A 364 -9.95 -24.92 -15.05
C ASP A 364 -9.27 -23.66 -15.60
N LYS A 365 -8.19 -23.18 -14.96
CA LYS A 365 -7.47 -21.97 -15.35
C LYS A 365 -6.00 -22.21 -15.58
N ARG A 366 -5.42 -21.42 -16.47
CA ARG A 366 -3.98 -21.40 -16.75
C ARG A 366 -3.36 -20.11 -16.22
N PRO A 367 -2.07 -20.09 -15.89
CA PRO A 367 -1.37 -18.88 -15.48
C PRO A 367 -1.03 -18.03 -16.71
N ILE A 368 -2.05 -17.47 -17.35
CA ILE A 368 -1.99 -16.56 -18.50
C ILE A 368 -2.85 -15.31 -18.24
N ALA A 369 -2.63 -14.25 -19.02
CA ALA A 369 -3.28 -12.95 -18.83
C ALA A 369 -4.81 -13.01 -18.89
N GLU A 370 -5.36 -13.91 -19.71
CA GLU A 370 -6.80 -14.09 -19.90
C GLU A 370 -7.48 -14.67 -18.64
N ASP A 371 -6.81 -15.58 -17.94
CA ASP A 371 -7.37 -16.32 -16.81
C ASP A 371 -7.05 -15.67 -15.46
N VAL A 372 -5.89 -15.00 -15.35
CA VAL A 372 -5.35 -14.40 -14.12
C VAL A 372 -4.92 -12.94 -14.35
N PRO A 373 -5.78 -12.07 -14.93
CA PRO A 373 -5.38 -10.71 -15.28
C PRO A 373 -5.09 -9.86 -14.03
N LEU A 374 -4.08 -8.99 -14.12
CA LEU A 374 -3.87 -7.89 -13.18
C LEU A 374 -5.12 -7.00 -13.09
N ARG A 375 -5.84 -6.85 -14.19
CA ARG A 375 -7.03 -5.98 -14.28
C ARG A 375 -8.16 -6.39 -13.33
N GLN A 376 -8.18 -7.63 -12.82
CA GLN A 376 -9.23 -8.09 -11.89
C GLN A 376 -9.31 -7.27 -10.59
N VAL A 377 -8.25 -6.53 -10.25
CA VAL A 377 -8.22 -5.70 -9.02
C VAL A 377 -8.63 -4.24 -9.27
N LEU A 378 -8.78 -3.80 -10.53
CA LEU A 378 -9.01 -2.39 -10.86
C LEU A 378 -10.40 -1.88 -10.48
N ASP A 379 -11.36 -2.78 -10.30
CA ASP A 379 -12.69 -2.44 -9.76
C ASP A 379 -12.63 -1.96 -8.30
N ARG A 380 -11.48 -2.12 -7.64
CA ARG A 380 -11.28 -1.85 -6.20
C ARG A 380 -10.22 -0.80 -5.93
N VAL A 381 -9.24 -0.67 -6.81
CA VAL A 381 -8.13 0.26 -6.62
C VAL A 381 -7.72 0.89 -7.94
N LEU A 382 -7.28 2.14 -7.88
CA LEU A 382 -6.64 2.80 -9.00
C LEU A 382 -5.19 2.36 -9.00
N LEU A 383 -4.78 1.75 -10.09
CA LEU A 383 -3.40 1.38 -10.31
C LEU A 383 -2.88 2.12 -11.55
N PRO A 384 -1.93 3.05 -11.41
CA PRO A 384 -1.33 3.72 -12.55
C PRO A 384 -0.44 2.74 -13.34
N ASP A 385 -0.12 3.07 -14.58
CA ASP A 385 0.82 2.32 -15.43
C ASP A 385 0.46 0.83 -15.63
N VAL A 386 -0.81 0.43 -15.51
CA VAL A 386 -1.25 -0.97 -15.75
C VAL A 386 -0.97 -1.41 -17.19
N ASP A 387 -1.15 -0.52 -18.15
CA ASP A 387 -0.96 -0.81 -19.58
C ASP A 387 0.46 -0.51 -20.05
N LYS A 388 1.30 0.03 -19.18
CA LYS A 388 2.69 0.36 -19.51
C LYS A 388 3.50 -0.93 -19.64
N ALA A 389 4.12 -1.15 -20.78
CA ALA A 389 4.99 -2.30 -20.98
C ALA A 389 6.08 -2.36 -19.89
N ALA A 390 6.23 -3.52 -19.27
CA ALA A 390 7.22 -3.74 -18.24
C ALA A 390 8.58 -4.11 -18.87
N THR A 391 9.20 -3.11 -19.52
CA THR A 391 10.54 -3.27 -20.12
C THR A 391 11.61 -3.39 -19.03
N VAL A 392 12.67 -4.13 -19.33
CA VAL A 392 13.86 -4.18 -18.47
C VAL A 392 14.37 -2.76 -18.31
N ALA A 393 14.48 -2.29 -17.06
CA ALA A 393 15.11 -1.00 -16.81
C ALA A 393 16.59 -1.10 -17.22
N GLN A 394 17.01 -0.30 -18.22
CA GLN A 394 18.43 -0.13 -18.51
C GLN A 394 19.05 0.68 -17.37
N LEU A 395 19.61 -0.02 -16.39
CA LEU A 395 20.24 0.58 -15.24
C LEU A 395 21.73 0.82 -15.55
N PRO A 396 22.29 1.99 -15.19
CA PRO A 396 23.71 2.24 -15.38
C PRO A 396 24.55 1.17 -14.65
N PRO A 397 25.69 0.76 -15.21
CA PRO A 397 26.56 -0.22 -14.58
C PRO A 397 27.11 0.33 -13.25
N SER A 398 27.23 -0.56 -12.26
CA SER A 398 27.89 -0.21 -11.00
C SER A 398 29.41 -0.10 -11.20
N GLU A 399 30.05 0.81 -10.48
CA GLU A 399 31.49 1.03 -10.52
C GLU A 399 32.15 0.60 -9.21
N ILE A 400 33.08 -0.36 -9.26
CA ILE A 400 33.85 -0.77 -8.07
C ILE A 400 34.88 0.31 -7.78
N LEU A 401 34.77 0.95 -6.62
CA LEU A 401 35.65 2.03 -6.19
C LEU A 401 36.80 1.54 -5.32
N ARG A 402 36.55 0.50 -4.52
CA ARG A 402 37.54 -0.08 -3.61
C ARG A 402 37.34 -1.57 -3.51
N ARG A 403 38.43 -2.33 -3.62
CA ARG A 403 38.43 -3.78 -3.43
C ARG A 403 39.69 -4.19 -2.71
N GLU A 404 39.53 -4.83 -1.57
CA GLU A 404 40.65 -5.32 -0.77
C GLU A 404 40.38 -6.76 -0.36
N VAL A 405 41.40 -7.60 -0.51
CA VAL A 405 41.35 -9.01 -0.13
C VAL A 405 42.42 -9.27 0.90
N TYR A 406 42.06 -10.05 1.91
CA TYR A 406 42.91 -10.42 3.02
C TYR A 406 42.85 -11.91 3.22
N THR A 407 44.00 -12.54 3.45
CA THR A 407 44.08 -13.97 3.74
C THR A 407 44.73 -14.22 5.09
N LYS A 408 44.35 -15.35 5.70
CA LYS A 408 44.98 -15.86 6.91
C LYS A 408 45.04 -17.37 6.83
N THR A 409 46.25 -17.91 6.85
CA THR A 409 46.48 -19.36 6.83
C THR A 409 46.74 -19.85 8.25
N THR A 410 45.97 -20.82 8.72
CA THR A 410 46.17 -21.47 10.02
C THR A 410 46.00 -22.97 9.86
N LYS A 411 46.99 -23.76 10.31
CA LYS A 411 46.99 -25.24 10.20
C LYS A 411 46.65 -25.74 8.77
N GLY A 412 47.27 -25.13 7.75
CA GLY A 412 47.08 -25.51 6.35
C GLY A 412 45.73 -25.11 5.72
N LYS A 413 44.86 -24.42 6.46
CA LYS A 413 43.57 -23.91 5.95
C LYS A 413 43.65 -22.40 5.75
N THR A 414 43.20 -21.91 4.60
CA THR A 414 43.19 -20.48 4.26
C THR A 414 41.78 -19.90 4.45
N SER A 415 41.69 -18.89 5.31
CA SER A 415 40.52 -18.02 5.43
C SER A 415 40.70 -16.80 4.53
N VAL A 416 39.59 -16.26 4.00
CA VAL A 416 39.59 -15.11 3.08
C VAL A 416 38.62 -14.07 3.61
N ARG A 417 39.05 -12.82 3.71
CA ARG A 417 38.20 -11.67 3.97
C ARG A 417 38.29 -10.71 2.79
N LYS A 418 37.14 -10.21 2.33
CA LYS A 418 37.06 -9.35 1.17
C LYS A 418 36.16 -8.16 1.45
N LEU A 419 36.71 -6.96 1.31
CA LEU A 419 35.95 -5.72 1.28
C LEU A 419 35.73 -5.31 -0.19
N VAL A 420 34.51 -4.90 -0.53
CA VAL A 420 34.20 -4.23 -1.79
C VAL A 420 33.34 -3.01 -1.50
N VAL A 421 33.74 -1.86 -2.03
CA VAL A 421 32.93 -0.63 -2.08
C VAL A 421 32.66 -0.33 -3.55
N TRP A 422 31.39 -0.07 -3.89
CA TRP A 422 31.02 0.33 -5.25
C TRP A 422 29.97 1.42 -5.24
N LYS A 423 30.01 2.29 -6.26
CA LYS A 423 28.94 3.20 -6.62
C LYS A 423 27.92 2.44 -7.47
N THR A 424 26.63 2.58 -7.16
CA THR A 424 25.60 1.87 -7.93
C THR A 424 25.27 2.56 -9.24
N ASN A 425 25.40 3.89 -9.30
CA ASN A 425 25.03 4.74 -10.45
C ASN A 425 23.53 4.64 -10.80
N LYS A 426 22.68 4.23 -9.85
CA LYS A 426 21.26 3.93 -10.08
C LYS A 426 20.32 4.87 -9.34
N GLU A 427 20.87 5.70 -8.45
CA GLU A 427 20.14 6.62 -7.57
C GLU A 427 19.28 7.64 -8.34
N GLU A 428 19.73 8.08 -9.52
CA GLU A 428 18.97 8.98 -10.39
C GLU A 428 17.86 8.26 -11.16
N ALA A 429 18.05 6.98 -11.48
CA ALA A 429 17.09 6.17 -12.22
C ALA A 429 15.98 5.61 -11.33
N ASP A 430 16.30 5.27 -10.07
CA ASP A 430 15.36 4.79 -9.07
C ASP A 430 15.91 5.08 -7.67
N ALA A 431 15.20 5.92 -6.93
CA ALA A 431 15.56 6.36 -5.57
C ALA A 431 15.62 5.21 -4.55
N ALA A 432 15.09 4.03 -4.87
CA ALA A 432 15.25 2.83 -4.04
C ALA A 432 16.66 2.24 -4.11
N TYR A 433 17.49 2.62 -5.09
CA TYR A 433 18.89 2.21 -5.14
C TYR A 433 19.75 3.16 -4.28
N PRO A 434 20.53 2.62 -3.33
CA PRO A 434 21.49 3.41 -2.58
C PRO A 434 22.63 3.86 -3.51
N SER A 435 23.17 5.06 -3.33
CA SER A 435 24.27 5.55 -4.16
C SER A 435 25.53 4.69 -4.00
N PHE A 436 25.83 4.21 -2.80
CA PHE A 436 27.01 3.38 -2.50
C PHE A 436 26.65 2.16 -1.64
N VAL A 437 27.38 1.07 -1.87
CA VAL A 437 27.29 -0.17 -1.09
C VAL A 437 28.68 -0.59 -0.61
N VAL A 438 28.76 -0.97 0.66
CA VAL A 438 29.94 -1.56 1.30
C VAL A 438 29.63 -3.00 1.66
N CYS A 439 30.32 -3.95 1.04
CA CYS A 439 30.17 -5.37 1.29
C CYS A 439 31.46 -5.95 1.88
N PHE A 440 31.33 -6.60 3.03
CA PHE A 440 32.41 -7.35 3.64
C PHE A 440 32.05 -8.83 3.67
N THR A 441 32.89 -9.65 3.06
CA THR A 441 32.75 -11.11 3.03
C THR A 441 33.83 -11.73 3.89
N ASP A 442 33.45 -12.65 4.77
CA ASP A 442 34.36 -13.42 5.61
C ASP A 442 34.13 -14.90 5.31
N TYR A 443 35.12 -15.56 4.73
CA TYR A 443 35.16 -16.99 4.49
C TYR A 443 36.17 -17.67 5.42
N SER A 444 35.74 -18.73 6.09
CA SER A 444 36.61 -19.59 6.88
C SER A 444 36.14 -21.04 6.80
N PRO A 445 36.98 -21.98 6.31
CA PRO A 445 36.59 -23.36 6.04
C PRO A 445 36.32 -24.19 7.31
N GLY A 446 36.65 -23.67 8.49
CA GLY A 446 36.42 -24.37 9.78
C GLY A 446 35.10 -24.02 10.48
N ARG A 447 34.29 -23.11 9.93
CA ARG A 447 33.02 -22.68 10.56
C ARG A 447 31.85 -23.56 10.11
N LYS A 448 30.84 -23.66 10.99
CA LYS A 448 29.53 -24.24 10.66
C LYS A 448 28.91 -23.56 9.43
N ASP A 449 28.98 -22.22 9.39
CA ASP A 449 28.68 -21.40 8.22
C ASP A 449 29.99 -20.84 7.66
N PRO A 450 30.57 -21.45 6.61
CA PRO A 450 31.88 -21.07 6.13
C PRO A 450 31.94 -19.62 5.64
N LEU A 451 30.85 -19.12 5.06
CA LEU A 451 30.75 -17.79 4.47
C LEU A 451 29.80 -16.89 5.27
N LYS A 452 30.29 -15.75 5.73
CA LYS A 452 29.50 -14.65 6.31
C LYS A 452 29.60 -13.42 5.43
N ARG A 453 28.51 -12.66 5.32
CA ARG A 453 28.44 -11.43 4.53
C ARG A 453 27.78 -10.32 5.33
N THR A 454 28.42 -9.16 5.37
CA THR A 454 27.90 -7.92 5.94
C THR A 454 27.74 -6.91 4.81
N VAL A 455 26.56 -6.31 4.68
CA VAL A 455 26.29 -5.24 3.71
C VAL A 455 25.86 -3.99 4.46
N ARG A 456 26.38 -2.84 4.04
CA ARG A 456 25.97 -1.50 4.49
C ARG A 456 25.77 -0.60 3.29
N LEU A 457 24.87 0.37 3.44
CA LEU A 457 24.50 1.32 2.40
C LEU A 457 24.98 2.72 2.82
N ALA A 458 25.34 3.55 1.86
CA ALA A 458 25.69 4.94 2.10
C ALA A 458 25.15 5.84 0.97
N PRO A 459 24.63 7.04 1.30
CA PRO A 459 24.14 8.00 0.30
C PRO A 459 25.27 8.81 -0.34
N ARG A 460 26.47 8.80 0.26
CA ARG A 460 27.64 9.58 -0.18
C ARG A 460 28.93 8.80 0.04
N LEU A 461 29.95 9.11 -0.77
CA LEU A 461 31.21 8.36 -0.82
C LEU A 461 31.99 8.43 0.50
N GLU A 462 31.97 9.57 1.18
CA GLU A 462 32.76 9.71 2.42
C GLU A 462 32.21 8.81 3.52
N LEU A 463 30.88 8.70 3.64
CA LEU A 463 30.27 7.76 4.59
C LEU A 463 30.55 6.30 4.20
N ALA A 464 30.51 5.97 2.90
CA ALA A 464 30.89 4.63 2.43
C ALA A 464 32.33 4.28 2.81
N THR A 465 33.24 5.26 2.70
CA THR A 465 34.65 5.13 3.05
C THR A 465 34.83 4.95 4.56
N GLU A 466 34.17 5.77 5.38
CA GLU A 466 34.18 5.64 6.84
C GLU A 466 33.69 4.26 7.31
N ILE A 467 32.57 3.78 6.75
CA ILE A 467 32.05 2.44 7.04
C ILE A 467 33.06 1.35 6.65
N ALA A 468 33.67 1.46 5.47
CA ALA A 468 34.66 0.52 4.97
C ALA A 468 35.90 0.46 5.88
N ASP A 469 36.43 1.61 6.29
CA ASP A 469 37.58 1.70 7.19
C ASP A 469 37.26 1.15 8.57
N GLY A 470 36.06 1.42 9.09
CA GLY A 470 35.57 0.81 10.33
C GLY A 470 35.49 -0.72 10.25
N MET A 471 35.02 -1.27 9.13
CA MET A 471 34.99 -2.73 8.91
C MET A 471 36.41 -3.32 8.85
N ILE A 472 37.35 -2.67 8.17
CA ILE A 472 38.74 -3.13 8.13
C ILE A 472 39.38 -3.06 9.51
N ALA A 473 39.26 -1.95 10.23
CA ALA A 473 39.86 -1.78 11.56
C ALA A 473 39.33 -2.81 12.57
N SER A 474 38.04 -3.13 12.49
CA SER A 474 37.40 -4.11 13.38
C SER A 474 37.69 -5.56 13.02
N GLU A 475 37.78 -5.88 11.73
CA GLU A 475 37.92 -7.26 11.26
C GLU A 475 39.37 -7.64 10.98
N ILE A 476 40.16 -6.80 10.32
CA ILE A 476 41.53 -7.13 9.88
C ILE A 476 42.52 -6.91 11.03
N LYS A 477 42.63 -7.92 11.90
CA LYS A 477 43.55 -7.95 13.05
C LYS A 477 44.86 -8.68 12.73
N LYS A 478 45.75 -8.81 13.72
CA LYS A 478 47.03 -9.51 13.60
C LYS A 478 46.91 -10.90 12.94
N GLY A 479 47.75 -11.13 11.94
CA GLY A 479 47.85 -12.39 11.20
C GLY A 479 46.98 -12.48 9.94
N TRP A 480 46.28 -11.41 9.56
CA TRP A 480 45.71 -11.25 8.22
C TRP A 480 46.69 -10.49 7.33
N THR A 481 46.83 -10.92 6.08
CA THR A 481 47.74 -10.32 5.09
C THR A 481 46.93 -9.89 3.86
N SER A 482 47.15 -8.65 3.40
CA SER A 482 46.54 -8.17 2.15
C SER A 482 47.12 -8.91 0.94
N VAL A 483 46.28 -9.16 -0.07
CA VAL A 483 46.63 -9.93 -1.28
C VAL A 483 46.22 -9.17 -2.53
#